data_AF-A0A0D2DWW1-F1
#
_entry.id   AF-A0A0D2DWW1-F1
#
_cell.length_a   1.000
_cell.length_b   1.000
_cell.length_c   1.000
_cell.angle_alpha   90.00
_cell.angle_beta   90.00
_cell.angle_gamma   90.00
#
_symmetry.space_group_name_H-M   'P 1'
#
loop_
_entity.id
_entity.type
_entity.pdbx_description
1 polymer ?
#
loop_
_entity_poly.entity_id
_entity_poly.type
_entity_poly.pdbx_seq_one_letter_code
_entity_poly.pdbx_strand_id
1 'polypeptide(L)'
;MAHPDTSENSTRLEDELALLDAMYPGLVSFDSKSRDLKYTSPNSSSATLVLRLQDQYPAGTDKPQIMSASDGSRNDIRNKVQQAFETIGLDEQGSEILDILINRFEEVTAETAPANSAATSDGQHEEIEHKGIKADANFTLPCKTVIIWLHHLLATSKRKIAVNPSLNAKVLSSNGYSPLDISGITKPGYPGIMIFSGRSDLVDAHVGELKALNWQAFQIRYDSAEGSQQLNRAPDEWQFSCCKGKIVEVETMAEVVQSIVNEEAKSIFLQAIGLK
;
A
#
# COMPACT_ATOMS: atom_id res chain seq x y z
N MET A 1 28.86 -2.06 31.61
CA MET A 1 28.49 -2.51 30.25
C MET A 1 27.41 -3.56 30.43
N ALA A 2 26.15 -3.18 30.23
CA ALA A 2 25.03 -4.11 30.32
C ALA A 2 25.00 -4.90 29.01
N HIS A 3 25.05 -6.23 29.10
CA HIS A 3 24.78 -7.09 27.96
C HIS A 3 23.32 -6.87 27.56
N PRO A 4 23.00 -6.48 26.31
CA PRO A 4 21.62 -6.55 25.85
C PRO A 4 21.15 -7.99 25.97
N ASP A 5 20.00 -8.19 26.60
CA ASP A 5 19.44 -9.51 26.93
C ASP A 5 19.19 -10.30 25.64
N THR A 6 20.05 -11.28 25.34
CA THR A 6 19.96 -12.13 24.13
C THR A 6 18.61 -12.85 24.04
N SER A 7 17.96 -13.03 25.20
CA SER A 7 16.61 -13.60 25.36
C SER A 7 15.52 -12.70 24.75
N GLU A 8 15.57 -11.39 25.03
CA GLU A 8 14.61 -10.42 24.52
C GLU A 8 14.75 -10.26 22.99
N ASN A 9 15.98 -10.18 22.48
CA ASN A 9 16.20 -10.08 21.04
C ASN A 9 15.71 -11.32 20.28
N SER A 10 15.84 -12.51 20.87
CA SER A 10 15.31 -13.76 20.30
C SER A 10 13.78 -13.75 20.28
N THR A 11 13.15 -13.29 21.37
CA THR A 11 11.68 -13.18 21.47
C THR A 11 11.13 -12.23 20.41
N ARG A 12 11.78 -11.08 20.21
CA ARG A 12 11.36 -10.10 19.19
C ARG A 12 11.43 -10.65 17.77
N LEU A 13 12.50 -11.39 17.46
CA LEU A 13 12.62 -12.07 16.16
C LEU A 13 11.53 -13.13 15.99
N GLU A 14 11.26 -13.93 17.02
CA GLU A 14 10.20 -14.95 16.98
C GLU A 14 8.82 -14.32 16.77
N ASP A 15 8.53 -13.19 17.44
CA ASP A 15 7.28 -12.44 17.27
C ASP A 15 7.13 -11.88 15.84
N GLU A 16 8.20 -11.32 15.26
CA GLU A 16 8.19 -10.84 13.88
C GLU A 16 8.00 -11.98 12.88
N LEU A 17 8.67 -13.13 13.07
CA LEU A 17 8.49 -14.31 12.23
C LEU A 17 7.06 -14.87 12.32
N ALA A 18 6.47 -14.90 13.52
CA ALA A 18 5.08 -15.32 13.71
C ALA A 18 4.10 -14.37 13.03
N LEU A 19 4.38 -13.06 13.06
CA LEU A 19 3.60 -12.07 12.33
C LEU A 19 3.72 -12.27 10.81
N LEU A 20 4.93 -12.52 10.29
CA LEU A 20 5.14 -12.79 8.87
C LEU A 20 4.42 -14.06 8.42
N ASP A 21 4.43 -15.13 9.22
CA ASP A 21 3.71 -16.36 8.89
C ASP A 21 2.19 -16.13 8.84
N ALA A 22 1.65 -15.31 9.76
CA ALA A 22 0.25 -14.91 9.75
C ALA A 22 -0.12 -14.03 8.54
N MET A 23 0.78 -13.13 8.11
CA MET A 23 0.56 -12.23 6.97
C MET A 23 0.78 -12.90 5.62
N TYR A 24 1.72 -13.85 5.55
CA TYR A 24 2.17 -14.49 4.32
C TYR A 24 2.17 -16.03 4.46
N PRO A 25 1.00 -16.64 4.76
CA PRO A 25 0.92 -18.06 5.11
C PRO A 25 1.42 -18.95 3.98
N GLY A 26 2.46 -19.74 4.26
CA GLY A 26 3.08 -20.66 3.29
C GLY A 26 3.96 -19.99 2.22
N LEU A 27 4.15 -18.68 2.28
CA LEU A 27 5.01 -17.93 1.34
C LEU A 27 6.36 -17.57 1.95
N VAL A 28 6.45 -17.56 3.28
CA VAL A 28 7.67 -17.29 4.06
C VAL A 28 8.17 -18.59 4.67
N SER A 29 9.49 -18.77 4.67
CA SER A 29 10.17 -19.85 5.38
C SER A 29 11.47 -19.34 5.98
N PHE A 30 11.75 -19.67 7.24
CA PHE A 30 12.96 -19.26 7.94
C PHE A 30 13.83 -20.47 8.30
N ASP A 31 15.12 -20.40 7.99
CA ASP A 31 16.12 -21.38 8.44
C ASP A 31 16.91 -20.81 9.62
N SER A 32 16.67 -21.38 10.81
CA SER A 32 17.32 -20.95 12.04
C SER A 32 18.83 -21.19 12.09
N LYS A 33 19.37 -22.09 11.26
CA LYS A 33 20.82 -22.40 11.24
C LYS A 33 21.62 -21.39 10.43
N SER A 34 21.10 -21.01 9.26
CA SER A 34 21.73 -20.01 8.38
C SER A 34 21.24 -18.60 8.66
N ARG A 35 20.17 -18.46 9.45
CA ARG A 35 19.40 -17.22 9.66
C ARG A 35 18.91 -16.64 8.33
N ASP A 36 18.58 -17.52 7.38
CA ASP A 36 18.07 -17.11 6.08
C ASP A 36 16.53 -17.11 6.09
N LEU A 37 15.95 -15.95 5.79
CA LEU A 37 14.53 -15.80 5.52
C LEU A 37 14.32 -15.88 4.01
N LYS A 38 13.52 -16.85 3.57
CA LYS A 38 13.09 -16.98 2.19
C LYS A 38 11.63 -16.57 2.06
N TYR A 39 11.35 -15.78 1.05
CA TYR A 39 10.02 -15.36 0.64
C TYR A 39 9.79 -15.70 -0.84
N THR A 40 8.60 -16.19 -1.16
CA THR A 40 8.16 -16.48 -2.54
C THR A 40 6.92 -15.68 -2.85
N SER A 41 6.93 -14.94 -3.95
CA SER A 41 5.80 -14.09 -4.33
C SER A 41 4.55 -14.94 -4.60
N PRO A 42 3.36 -14.51 -4.13
CA PRO A 42 2.10 -15.18 -4.50
C PRO A 42 1.78 -15.02 -5.99
N ASN A 43 2.30 -13.99 -6.64
CA ASN A 43 2.04 -13.67 -8.05
C ASN A 43 2.89 -14.52 -9.00
N SER A 44 4.03 -15.04 -8.53
CA SER A 44 4.90 -15.91 -9.31
C SER A 44 5.78 -16.77 -8.40
N SER A 45 5.67 -18.09 -8.54
CA SER A 45 6.53 -19.04 -7.85
C SER A 45 8.01 -18.94 -8.23
N SER A 46 8.33 -18.20 -9.30
CA SER A 46 9.71 -17.92 -9.74
C SER A 46 10.29 -16.65 -9.12
N ALA A 47 9.44 -15.75 -8.60
CA ALA A 47 9.89 -14.56 -7.91
C ALA A 47 10.21 -14.89 -6.46
N THR A 48 11.49 -14.79 -6.09
CA THR A 48 11.97 -15.21 -4.77
C THR A 48 12.94 -14.20 -4.19
N LEU A 49 12.82 -13.96 -2.88
CA LEU A 49 13.75 -13.17 -2.08
C LEU A 49 14.35 -14.05 -1.01
N VAL A 50 15.67 -13.95 -0.82
CA VAL A 50 16.37 -14.58 0.29
C VAL A 50 17.18 -13.51 1.01
N LEU A 51 16.85 -13.29 2.28
CA LEU A 51 17.52 -12.37 3.19
C LEU A 51 18.29 -13.15 4.24
N ARG A 52 19.49 -12.69 4.58
CA ARG A 52 20.26 -13.18 5.71
C ARG A 52 20.20 -12.20 6.87
N LEU A 53 19.75 -12.67 8.02
CA LEU A 53 19.65 -11.87 9.23
C LEU A 53 20.95 -11.97 10.03
N GLN A 54 21.54 -10.83 10.41
CA GLN A 54 22.70 -10.80 11.29
C GLN A 54 22.33 -11.29 12.70
N ASP A 55 23.30 -11.77 13.47
CA ASP A 55 23.08 -12.34 14.81
C ASP A 55 22.37 -11.37 15.77
N GLN A 56 22.65 -10.09 15.59
CA GLN A 56 22.13 -8.99 16.39
C GLN A 56 20.76 -8.48 15.93
N TYR A 57 20.20 -8.94 14.81
CA TYR A 57 18.87 -8.53 14.36
C TYR A 57 17.77 -9.07 15.30
N PRO A 58 16.71 -8.30 15.61
CA PRO A 58 16.44 -6.92 15.16
C PRO A 58 17.17 -5.82 15.94
N ALA A 59 17.72 -6.08 17.13
CA ALA A 59 18.33 -5.05 18.00
C ALA A 59 19.59 -4.33 17.43
N GLY A 60 20.26 -4.92 16.44
CA GLY A 60 21.49 -4.41 15.85
C GLY A 60 21.28 -3.25 14.88
N THR A 61 22.38 -2.57 14.56
CA THR A 61 22.41 -1.50 13.54
C THR A 61 22.41 -2.06 12.11
N ASP A 62 22.76 -3.33 11.95
CA ASP A 62 22.93 -3.95 10.65
C ASP A 62 21.59 -4.38 10.07
N LYS A 63 21.37 -4.01 8.81
CA LYS A 63 20.18 -4.41 8.06
C LYS A 63 20.34 -5.85 7.55
N PRO A 64 19.22 -6.57 7.32
CA PRO A 64 19.23 -7.85 6.62
C PRO A 64 19.96 -7.75 5.28
N GLN A 65 20.81 -8.73 4.98
CA GLN A 65 21.59 -8.77 3.74
C GLN A 65 20.84 -9.54 2.66
N ILE A 66 20.80 -9.02 1.43
CA ILE A 66 20.19 -9.71 0.30
C ILE A 66 21.14 -10.79 -0.22
N MET A 67 20.73 -12.07 -0.11
CA MET A 67 21.50 -13.20 -0.63
C MET A 67 21.13 -13.49 -2.09
N SER A 68 19.83 -13.51 -2.39
CA SER A 68 19.29 -13.66 -3.74
C SER A 68 17.99 -12.91 -3.90
N ALA A 69 17.74 -12.37 -5.08
CA ALA A 69 16.45 -11.78 -5.45
C ALA A 69 16.20 -12.06 -6.93
N SER A 70 15.10 -12.74 -7.24
CA SER A 70 14.68 -13.05 -8.61
C SER A 70 13.28 -12.52 -8.89
N ASP A 71 13.05 -12.04 -10.10
CA ASP A 71 11.71 -11.66 -10.55
C ASP A 71 10.90 -12.89 -11.06
N GLY A 72 9.67 -12.65 -11.53
CA GLY A 72 8.81 -13.70 -12.06
C GLY A 72 9.35 -14.40 -13.32
N SER A 73 10.30 -13.78 -14.02
CA SER A 73 11.01 -14.31 -15.19
C SER A 73 12.35 -14.97 -14.81
N ARG A 74 12.66 -15.07 -13.51
CA ARG A 74 13.93 -15.56 -12.95
C ARG A 74 15.15 -14.68 -13.27
N ASN A 75 14.94 -13.41 -13.63
CA ASN A 75 16.05 -12.47 -13.75
C ASN A 75 16.55 -12.09 -12.36
N ASP A 76 17.86 -11.92 -12.23
CA ASP A 76 18.48 -11.43 -11.00
C ASP A 76 18.20 -9.92 -10.84
N ILE A 77 17.51 -9.56 -9.76
CA ILE A 77 17.10 -8.19 -9.46
C ILE A 77 17.75 -7.65 -8.18
N ARG A 78 18.78 -8.33 -7.65
CA ARG A 78 19.44 -7.95 -6.37
C ARG A 78 19.84 -6.49 -6.28
N ASN A 79 20.46 -5.94 -7.34
CA ASN A 79 20.92 -4.55 -7.34
C ASN A 79 19.75 -3.56 -7.22
N LYS A 80 18.60 -3.86 -7.84
CA LYS A 80 17.40 -3.01 -7.78
C LYS A 80 16.76 -3.07 -6.40
N VAL A 81 16.65 -4.27 -5.85
CA VAL A 81 16.11 -4.49 -4.50
C VAL A 81 17.00 -3.83 -3.44
N GLN A 82 18.32 -3.94 -3.59
CA GLN A 82 19.30 -3.27 -2.71
C GLN A 82 19.12 -1.75 -2.74
N GLN A 83 19.01 -1.16 -3.93
CA GLN A 83 18.76 0.28 -4.07
C GLN A 83 17.41 0.69 -3.44
N ALA A 84 16.36 -0.12 -3.63
CA ALA A 84 15.06 0.13 -3.00
C ALA A 84 15.15 0.07 -1.47
N PHE A 85 15.93 -0.85 -0.90
CA PHE A 85 16.12 -0.98 0.55
C PHE A 85 16.84 0.23 1.16
N GLU A 86 17.76 0.85 0.42
CA GLU A 86 18.46 2.06 0.84
C GLU A 86 17.53 3.28 0.93
N THR A 87 16.44 3.31 0.15
CA THR A 87 15.43 4.39 0.21
C THR A 87 14.44 4.24 1.37
N ILE A 88 14.44 3.10 2.06
CA ILE A 88 13.61 2.93 3.26
C ILE A 88 14.29 3.71 4.38
N GLY A 89 13.72 4.88 4.71
CA GLY A 89 14.12 5.76 5.81
C GLY A 89 13.86 5.11 7.16
N LEU A 90 14.68 4.12 7.50
CA LEU A 90 14.67 3.43 8.79
C LEU A 90 15.75 4.08 9.66
N ASP A 91 15.39 5.20 10.26
CA ASP A 91 16.25 5.96 11.15
C ASP A 91 16.24 5.38 12.59
N GLU A 92 15.45 4.33 12.83
CA GLU A 92 15.26 3.71 14.13
C GLU A 92 16.10 2.42 14.26
N GLN A 93 17.20 2.52 15.00
CA GLN A 93 17.97 1.36 15.45
C GLN A 93 17.05 0.39 16.21
N GLY A 94 17.17 -0.90 15.92
CA GLY A 94 16.43 -1.90 16.67
C GLY A 94 15.02 -2.20 16.15
N SER A 95 14.68 -1.86 14.90
CA SER A 95 13.33 -2.06 14.36
C SER A 95 13.16 -3.39 13.61
N GLU A 96 11.99 -3.99 13.79
CA GLU A 96 11.44 -5.10 12.98
C GLU A 96 11.01 -4.52 11.62
N ILE A 97 11.56 -5.04 10.52
CA ILE A 97 11.45 -4.43 9.18
C ILE A 97 11.27 -5.45 8.07
N LEU A 98 11.18 -6.74 8.38
CA LEU A 98 11.16 -7.80 7.38
C LEU A 98 9.93 -7.70 6.48
N ASP A 99 8.78 -7.29 7.02
CA ASP A 99 7.56 -7.06 6.24
C ASP A 99 7.74 -5.89 5.26
N ILE A 100 8.40 -4.81 5.69
CA ILE A 100 8.73 -3.66 4.84
C ILE A 100 9.68 -4.08 3.70
N LEU A 101 10.69 -4.90 4.00
CA LEU A 101 11.62 -5.41 3.00
C LEU A 101 10.95 -6.33 1.97
N ILE A 102 10.06 -7.22 2.43
CA ILE A 102 9.24 -8.07 1.55
C ILE A 102 8.37 -7.20 0.63
N ASN A 103 7.73 -6.17 1.19
CA ASN A 103 6.92 -5.23 0.41
C ASN A 103 7.74 -4.51 -0.66
N ARG A 104 8.96 -4.05 -0.35
CA ARG A 104 9.85 -3.43 -1.35
C ARG A 104 10.32 -4.40 -2.43
N PHE A 105 10.54 -5.66 -2.09
CA PHE A 105 10.87 -6.68 -3.09
C PHE A 105 9.72 -6.92 -4.08
N GLU A 106 8.47 -6.96 -3.59
CA GLU A 106 7.29 -7.08 -4.46
C GLU A 106 7.15 -5.88 -5.41
N GLU A 107 7.42 -4.67 -4.94
CA GLU A 107 7.44 -3.46 -5.78
C GLU A 107 8.48 -3.58 -6.91
N VAL A 108 9.72 -3.97 -6.59
CA VAL A 108 10.78 -4.14 -7.61
C VAL A 108 10.45 -5.27 -8.58
N THR A 109 9.82 -6.34 -8.10
CA THR A 109 9.37 -7.46 -8.95
C THR A 109 8.27 -7.02 -9.91
N ALA A 110 7.34 -6.19 -9.46
CA ALA A 110 6.30 -5.62 -10.30
C ALA A 110 6.87 -4.66 -11.37
N GLU A 111 7.89 -3.87 -11.03
CA GLU A 111 8.60 -2.99 -11.98
C GLU A 111 9.41 -3.74 -13.04
N THR A 112 9.83 -4.97 -12.74
CA THR A 112 10.67 -5.79 -13.63
C THR A 112 9.91 -6.75 -14.51
N ALA A 113 8.59 -6.90 -14.28
CA ALA A 113 7.73 -7.65 -15.17
C ALA A 113 7.79 -7.07 -16.59
N PRO A 114 8.03 -7.89 -17.63
CA PRO A 114 8.03 -7.39 -19.01
C PRO A 114 6.62 -6.86 -19.34
N ALA A 115 6.50 -5.55 -19.53
CA ALA A 115 5.42 -4.99 -20.31
C ALA A 115 5.47 -5.66 -21.69
N ASN A 116 4.40 -6.35 -22.11
CA ASN A 116 4.30 -7.00 -23.41
C ASN A 116 4.57 -5.99 -24.53
N SER A 117 5.84 -5.91 -24.91
CA SER A 117 6.32 -5.21 -26.10
C SER A 117 5.95 -6.08 -27.29
N ALA A 118 4.75 -5.87 -27.82
CA ALA A 118 4.37 -6.41 -29.12
C ALA A 118 4.81 -5.43 -30.22
N ALA A 119 6.09 -5.54 -30.60
CA ALA A 119 6.67 -5.13 -31.87
C ALA A 119 7.69 -6.23 -32.20
N THR A 120 7.73 -6.93 -33.34
CA THR A 120 7.29 -6.68 -34.73
C THR A 120 7.52 -8.00 -35.50
N SER A 121 6.73 -8.30 -36.54
CA SER A 121 7.22 -8.70 -37.88
C SER A 121 6.09 -9.30 -38.74
N ASP A 122 5.70 -8.52 -39.76
CA ASP A 122 5.40 -8.89 -41.16
C ASP A 122 4.89 -10.29 -41.53
N GLY A 123 3.75 -10.34 -42.27
CA GLY A 123 3.46 -11.45 -43.18
C GLY A 123 2.00 -11.90 -43.36
N GLN A 124 1.19 -11.09 -44.06
CA GLN A 124 0.12 -11.48 -45.01
C GLN A 124 -1.17 -12.22 -44.57
N HIS A 125 -2.29 -11.57 -44.94
CA HIS A 125 -3.61 -12.10 -45.36
C HIS A 125 -4.36 -13.09 -44.44
N GLU A 126 -5.42 -12.65 -43.77
CA GLU A 126 -6.77 -12.66 -44.37
C GLU A 126 -7.77 -11.84 -43.54
N GLU A 127 -8.74 -11.35 -44.28
CA GLU A 127 -9.80 -10.40 -44.01
C GLU A 127 -10.85 -10.98 -43.05
N ILE A 128 -10.95 -10.44 -41.84
CA ILE A 128 -12.20 -10.47 -41.06
C ILE A 128 -12.42 -9.08 -40.47
N GLU A 129 -13.33 -8.34 -41.09
CA GLU A 129 -13.90 -7.10 -40.58
C GLU A 129 -14.52 -7.34 -39.19
N HIS A 130 -13.83 -6.92 -38.14
CA HIS A 130 -14.47 -6.56 -36.88
C HIS A 130 -14.21 -5.09 -36.59
N LYS A 131 -15.29 -4.32 -36.77
CA LYS A 131 -15.46 -2.89 -36.45
C LYS A 131 -14.52 -2.41 -35.36
N GLY A 132 -13.55 -1.61 -35.78
CA GLY A 132 -12.70 -0.82 -34.90
C GLY A 132 -13.55 0.10 -34.04
N ILE A 133 -13.50 -0.13 -32.73
CA ILE A 133 -13.69 0.95 -31.77
C ILE A 133 -12.38 1.73 -31.81
N LYS A 134 -12.45 2.93 -32.39
CA LYS A 134 -11.37 3.90 -32.35
C LYS A 134 -10.97 4.10 -30.89
N ALA A 135 -9.68 3.94 -30.60
CA ALA A 135 -9.10 4.37 -29.34
C ALA A 135 -9.20 5.90 -29.28
N ASP A 136 -10.29 6.38 -28.70
CA ASP A 136 -10.48 7.78 -28.37
C ASP A 136 -9.60 8.14 -27.16
N ALA A 137 -9.03 9.33 -27.27
CA ALA A 137 -8.20 10.09 -26.34
C ALA A 137 -8.37 9.81 -24.83
N ASN A 138 -7.25 9.75 -24.12
CA ASN A 138 -7.11 10.06 -22.68
C ASN A 138 -8.18 9.44 -21.76
N PHE A 139 -8.21 8.11 -21.66
CA PHE A 139 -8.99 7.44 -20.60
C PHE A 139 -8.33 7.74 -19.25
N THR A 140 -8.73 8.86 -18.64
CA THR A 140 -8.33 9.19 -17.27
C THR A 140 -9.18 8.32 -16.37
N LEU A 141 -8.56 7.40 -15.63
CA LEU A 141 -9.26 6.53 -14.70
C LEU A 141 -10.09 7.38 -13.72
N PRO A 142 -11.34 6.98 -13.41
CA PRO A 142 -12.21 7.80 -12.55
C PRO A 142 -11.63 7.88 -11.14
N CYS A 143 -11.57 9.09 -10.58
CA CYS A 143 -11.19 9.31 -9.19
C CYS A 143 -12.41 9.32 -8.26
N LYS A 144 -12.19 8.99 -6.98
CA LYS A 144 -13.22 8.94 -5.96
C LYS A 144 -12.67 9.48 -4.64
N THR A 145 -13.51 10.20 -3.91
CA THR A 145 -13.26 10.60 -2.53
C THR A 145 -14.37 10.11 -1.61
N VAL A 146 -13.99 9.56 -0.46
CA VAL A 146 -14.89 9.10 0.59
C VAL A 146 -14.51 9.74 1.92
N ILE A 147 -15.51 10.20 2.68
CA ILE A 147 -15.36 10.63 4.07
C ILE A 147 -16.12 9.66 4.97
N ILE A 148 -15.39 9.02 5.88
CA ILE A 148 -15.94 8.11 6.87
C ILE A 148 -15.85 8.74 8.25
N TRP A 149 -16.95 8.65 8.97
CA TRP A 149 -17.08 9.01 10.36
C TRP A 149 -17.21 7.74 11.21
N LEU A 150 -16.53 7.73 12.35
CA LEU A 150 -16.59 6.71 13.39
C LEU A 150 -16.81 7.39 14.74
N HIS A 151 -17.52 6.72 15.64
CA HIS A 151 -17.62 7.21 17.02
C HIS A 151 -16.23 7.26 17.68
N HIS A 152 -15.43 6.19 17.56
CA HIS A 152 -14.04 6.19 18.00
C HIS A 152 -13.13 5.41 17.04
N LEU A 153 -11.92 5.94 16.81
CA LEU A 153 -10.81 5.24 16.16
C LEU A 153 -9.60 5.20 17.11
N LEU A 154 -9.73 4.45 18.21
CA LEU A 154 -8.68 4.35 19.24
C LEU A 154 -7.84 3.07 19.13
N ALA A 155 -8.44 1.97 18.67
CA ALA A 155 -7.77 0.68 18.58
C ALA A 155 -6.62 0.75 17.57
N THR A 156 -5.41 0.44 18.02
CA THR A 156 -4.18 0.46 17.21
C THR A 156 -4.27 -0.48 16.00
N SER A 157 -4.91 -1.64 16.15
CA SER A 157 -5.17 -2.56 15.03
C SER A 157 -6.05 -1.92 13.95
N LYS A 158 -7.10 -1.18 14.32
CA LYS A 158 -7.97 -0.48 13.37
C LYS A 158 -7.21 0.64 12.65
N ARG A 159 -6.43 1.42 13.40
CA ARG A 159 -5.57 2.48 12.88
C ARG A 159 -4.57 1.95 11.85
N LYS A 160 -3.85 0.88 12.21
CA LYS A 160 -2.89 0.21 11.31
C LYS A 160 -3.53 -0.22 10.00
N ILE A 161 -4.73 -0.79 10.02
CA ILE A 161 -5.42 -1.22 8.79
C ILE A 161 -5.91 0.01 8.00
N ALA A 162 -6.41 1.05 8.67
CA ALA A 162 -6.92 2.25 7.99
C ALA A 162 -5.84 2.97 7.16
N VAL A 163 -4.59 2.98 7.64
CA VAL A 163 -3.46 3.64 6.95
C VAL A 163 -2.69 2.73 5.99
N ASN A 164 -2.91 1.42 6.05
CA ASN A 164 -2.26 0.44 5.18
C ASN A 164 -3.31 -0.36 4.40
N PRO A 165 -3.73 0.12 3.22
CA PRO A 165 -4.63 -0.63 2.33
C PRO A 165 -4.02 -1.97 1.96
N SER A 166 -4.83 -3.04 1.95
CA SER A 166 -4.32 -4.38 1.65
C SER A 166 -3.99 -4.52 0.16
N LEU A 167 -3.19 -5.54 -0.17
CA LEU A 167 -2.67 -5.80 -1.52
C LEU A 167 -3.77 -6.00 -2.59
N ASN A 168 -5.01 -6.30 -2.22
CA ASN A 168 -6.11 -6.47 -3.18
C ASN A 168 -6.48 -5.17 -3.91
N ALA A 169 -6.25 -4.01 -3.29
CA ALA A 169 -6.32 -2.74 -4.00
C ALA A 169 -5.15 -2.63 -5.01
N LYS A 170 -3.94 -3.08 -4.69
CA LYS A 170 -2.74 -2.86 -5.51
C LYS A 170 -2.70 -3.61 -6.87
N VAL A 171 -3.56 -4.60 -7.09
CA VAL A 171 -3.45 -5.53 -8.26
C VAL A 171 -4.04 -4.97 -9.57
N LEU A 172 -4.68 -3.80 -9.58
CA LEU A 172 -5.40 -3.30 -10.78
C LEU A 172 -4.72 -2.13 -11.52
N SER A 173 -3.48 -1.75 -11.20
CA SER A 173 -2.75 -0.72 -11.96
C SER A 173 -1.82 -1.33 -13.01
N SER A 174 -2.36 -1.68 -14.18
CA SER A 174 -1.58 -2.16 -15.34
C SER A 174 -0.73 -1.06 -16.02
N ASN A 175 -0.77 0.18 -15.54
CA ASN A 175 -0.23 1.36 -16.23
C ASN A 175 0.91 2.07 -15.46
N GLY A 176 1.72 1.35 -14.68
CA GLY A 176 2.99 1.89 -14.19
C GLY A 176 2.90 3.12 -13.26
N TYR A 177 1.80 3.27 -12.53
CA TYR A 177 1.64 4.31 -11.51
C TYR A 177 1.95 3.78 -10.10
N SER A 178 2.45 4.72 -9.29
CA SER A 178 3.11 4.60 -7.97
C SER A 178 2.39 3.69 -6.95
N PRO A 179 3.06 3.16 -5.90
CA PRO A 179 2.57 2.06 -5.06
C PRO A 179 1.26 2.28 -4.28
N LEU A 180 0.67 3.47 -4.33
CA LEU A 180 -0.65 3.78 -3.80
C LEU A 180 -1.20 4.98 -4.61
N ASP A 181 -2.06 4.75 -5.61
CA ASP A 181 -2.90 5.83 -6.19
C ASP A 181 -4.06 6.20 -5.24
N ILE A 182 -3.88 5.99 -3.93
CA ILE A 182 -4.79 6.39 -2.86
C ILE A 182 -4.02 7.25 -1.87
N SER A 183 -4.54 8.45 -1.66
CA SER A 183 -4.10 9.40 -0.65
C SER A 183 -5.17 9.51 0.42
N GLY A 184 -4.77 9.75 1.66
CA GLY A 184 -5.77 9.89 2.71
C GLY A 184 -5.25 10.42 4.02
N ILE A 185 -6.20 10.78 4.88
CA ILE A 185 -5.95 11.31 6.21
C ILE A 185 -6.84 10.53 7.18
N THR A 186 -6.25 10.04 8.26
CA THR A 186 -6.98 9.42 9.36
C THR A 186 -6.72 10.19 10.65
N LYS A 187 -7.79 10.57 11.34
CA LYS A 187 -7.71 11.19 12.66
C LYS A 187 -8.23 10.19 13.71
N PRO A 188 -7.35 9.62 14.55
CA PRO A 188 -7.78 8.77 15.66
C PRO A 188 -8.49 9.58 16.75
N GLY A 189 -9.16 8.87 17.66
CA GLY A 189 -9.87 9.49 18.80
C GLY A 189 -11.37 9.69 18.55
N TYR A 190 -11.93 10.75 19.15
CA TYR A 190 -13.35 11.12 19.08
C TYR A 190 -13.52 12.51 18.42
N PRO A 191 -14.31 12.64 17.33
CA PRO A 191 -14.73 11.54 16.47
C PRO A 191 -13.52 10.92 15.77
N GLY A 192 -13.64 9.65 15.37
CA GLY A 192 -12.70 9.02 14.44
C GLY A 192 -13.06 9.43 13.01
N ILE A 193 -12.11 9.98 12.26
CA ILE A 193 -12.35 10.47 10.89
C ILE A 193 -11.37 9.80 9.94
N MET A 194 -11.85 9.40 8.77
CA MET A 194 -11.00 8.92 7.69
C MET A 194 -11.45 9.56 6.38
N ILE A 195 -10.50 10.08 5.61
CA ILE A 195 -10.71 10.63 4.27
C ILE A 195 -9.80 9.85 3.33
N PHE A 196 -10.38 9.29 2.28
CA PHE A 196 -9.64 8.60 1.23
C PHE A 196 -9.99 9.19 -0.11
N SER A 197 -8.97 9.48 -0.92
CA SER A 197 -9.11 10.04 -2.26
C SER A 197 -8.10 9.40 -3.20
N GLY A 198 -8.50 9.10 -4.42
CA GLY A 198 -7.63 8.46 -5.39
C GLY A 198 -8.42 7.79 -6.48
N ARG A 199 -7.83 6.78 -7.13
CA ARG A 199 -8.56 5.95 -8.10
C ARG A 199 -9.77 5.25 -7.46
N SER A 200 -10.89 5.23 -8.17
CA SER A 200 -12.17 4.73 -7.65
C SER A 200 -12.10 3.27 -7.23
N ASP A 201 -11.49 2.42 -8.04
CA ASP A 201 -11.34 0.99 -7.76
C ASP A 201 -10.51 0.73 -6.48
N LEU A 202 -9.46 1.52 -6.26
CA LEU A 202 -8.60 1.40 -5.08
C LEU A 202 -9.30 1.89 -3.82
N VAL A 203 -9.99 3.04 -3.91
CA VAL A 203 -10.76 3.59 -2.80
C VAL A 203 -11.88 2.63 -2.42
N ASP A 204 -12.59 2.06 -3.40
CA ASP A 204 -13.66 1.10 -3.17
C ASP A 204 -13.16 -0.21 -2.56
N ALA A 205 -12.03 -0.73 -3.03
CA ALA A 205 -11.40 -1.91 -2.45
C ALA A 205 -11.03 -1.67 -0.98
N HIS A 206 -10.33 -0.56 -0.69
CA HIS A 206 -9.92 -0.21 0.68
C HIS A 206 -11.13 -0.01 1.61
N VAL A 207 -12.12 0.77 1.18
CA VAL A 207 -13.35 1.00 1.96
C VAL A 207 -14.13 -0.32 2.15
N GLY A 208 -14.13 -1.20 1.15
CA GLY A 208 -14.73 -2.53 1.22
C GLY A 208 -14.07 -3.41 2.29
N GLU A 209 -12.74 -3.43 2.35
CA GLU A 209 -11.98 -4.14 3.38
C GLU A 209 -12.31 -3.59 4.78
N LEU A 210 -12.31 -2.27 4.95
CA LEU A 210 -12.65 -1.65 6.23
C LEU A 210 -14.08 -1.95 6.67
N LYS A 211 -15.04 -1.97 5.73
CA LYS A 211 -16.43 -2.38 5.99
C LYS A 211 -16.52 -3.84 6.41
N ALA A 212 -15.76 -4.74 5.79
CA ALA A 212 -15.78 -6.18 6.09
C ALA A 212 -15.34 -6.49 7.53
N LEU A 213 -14.57 -5.60 8.16
CA LEU A 213 -14.18 -5.70 9.57
C LEU A 213 -15.32 -5.37 10.55
N ASN A 214 -16.51 -4.97 10.06
CA ASN A 214 -17.71 -4.71 10.86
C ASN A 214 -17.48 -3.73 12.03
N TRP A 215 -16.73 -2.65 11.79
CA TRP A 215 -16.47 -1.65 12.83
C TRP A 215 -17.75 -0.95 13.26
N GLN A 216 -17.94 -0.83 14.58
CA GLN A 216 -19.08 -0.10 15.14
C GLN A 216 -19.11 1.35 14.67
N ALA A 217 -20.32 1.83 14.36
CA ALA A 217 -20.59 3.20 13.96
C ALA A 217 -19.78 3.68 12.74
N PHE A 218 -19.43 2.77 11.82
CA PHE A 218 -18.82 3.10 10.53
C PHE A 218 -19.87 3.76 9.63
N GLN A 219 -19.76 5.07 9.43
CA GLN A 219 -20.69 5.85 8.61
C GLN A 219 -19.94 6.53 7.46
N ILE A 220 -20.24 6.16 6.22
CA ILE A 220 -19.86 6.98 5.08
C ILE A 220 -20.76 8.22 5.08
N ARG A 221 -20.15 9.40 5.20
CA ARG A 221 -20.86 10.68 5.24
C ARG A 221 -20.72 11.49 3.96
N TYR A 222 -19.79 11.11 3.12
CA TYR A 222 -19.62 11.65 1.79
C TYR A 222 -19.01 10.58 0.89
N ASP A 223 -19.57 10.46 -0.30
CA ASP A 223 -19.05 9.63 -1.38
C ASP A 223 -19.22 10.43 -2.69
N SER A 224 -18.10 10.80 -3.32
CA SER A 224 -18.13 11.62 -4.53
C SER A 224 -18.76 10.91 -5.74
N ALA A 225 -18.83 9.57 -5.73
CA ALA A 225 -19.47 8.80 -6.80
C ALA A 225 -21.00 8.83 -6.71
N GLU A 226 -21.57 9.06 -5.51
CA GLU A 226 -23.01 9.22 -5.33
C GLU A 226 -23.49 10.62 -5.75
N GLY A 227 -22.68 11.66 -5.51
CA GLY A 227 -23.02 13.05 -5.85
C GLY A 227 -22.86 13.42 -7.33
N SER A 228 -21.94 12.76 -8.04
CA SER A 228 -21.67 13.02 -9.46
C SER A 228 -22.76 12.54 -10.41
N GLN A 229 -23.74 11.76 -9.95
CA GLN A 229 -24.91 11.41 -10.76
C GLN A 229 -25.83 12.61 -11.05
N GLN A 230 -25.74 13.70 -10.27
CA GLN A 230 -26.58 14.89 -10.42
C GLN A 230 -25.93 16.05 -11.20
N LEU A 231 -24.60 16.06 -11.31
CA LEU A 231 -23.83 17.08 -12.04
C LEU A 231 -22.87 16.32 -12.95
N ASN A 232 -22.99 16.48 -14.28
CA ASN A 232 -22.09 15.93 -15.32
C ASN A 232 -20.63 16.45 -15.20
N ARG A 233 -20.06 16.39 -14.01
CA ARG A 233 -18.70 16.80 -13.68
C ARG A 233 -18.01 15.55 -13.14
N ALA A 234 -16.90 15.18 -13.78
CA ALA A 234 -16.07 14.11 -13.27
C ALA A 234 -15.63 14.48 -11.84
N PRO A 235 -15.76 13.56 -10.86
CA PRO A 235 -15.30 13.81 -9.51
C PRO A 235 -13.80 14.10 -9.51
N ASP A 236 -13.43 15.30 -9.06
CA ASP A 236 -12.04 15.71 -8.92
C ASP A 236 -11.41 14.98 -7.71
N GLU A 237 -10.22 14.41 -7.91
CA GLU A 237 -9.42 13.83 -6.82
C GLU A 237 -9.09 14.92 -5.79
N TRP A 238 -9.39 14.67 -4.52
CA TRP A 238 -8.98 15.57 -3.45
C TRP A 238 -7.47 15.50 -3.27
N GLN A 239 -6.84 16.68 -3.26
CA GLN A 239 -5.42 16.82 -2.99
C GLN A 239 -5.20 17.16 -1.52
N PHE A 240 -4.19 16.51 -0.93
CA PHE A 240 -3.77 16.77 0.43
C PHE A 240 -2.34 17.30 0.46
N SER A 241 -2.08 18.33 1.27
CA SER A 241 -0.76 18.94 1.38
C SER A 241 0.24 18.05 2.12
N CYS A 242 -0.24 17.22 3.05
CA CYS A 242 0.57 16.32 3.87
C CYS A 242 0.82 14.95 3.24
N CYS A 243 0.07 14.56 2.22
CA CYS A 243 0.15 13.23 1.65
C CYS A 243 -0.23 13.19 0.16
N LYS A 244 0.67 12.60 -0.63
CA LYS A 244 0.40 12.17 -2.00
C LYS A 244 0.81 10.72 -2.13
N GLY A 245 -0.13 9.89 -2.56
CA GLY A 245 0.02 8.45 -2.68
C GLY A 245 0.36 7.76 -1.36
N LYS A 246 -0.19 8.26 -0.25
CA LYS A 246 -0.12 7.62 1.06
C LYS A 246 -1.26 8.08 1.95
N ILE A 247 -1.58 7.26 2.95
CA ILE A 247 -2.53 7.61 4.01
C ILE A 247 -1.73 7.98 5.26
N VAL A 248 -2.02 9.14 5.86
CA VAL A 248 -1.30 9.63 7.05
C VAL A 248 -2.24 9.80 8.23
N GLU A 249 -1.72 9.56 9.43
CA GLU A 249 -2.43 9.91 10.65
C GLU A 249 -2.15 11.36 11.05
N VAL A 250 -3.17 12.06 11.53
CA VAL A 250 -3.07 13.42 12.10
C VAL A 250 -3.77 13.46 13.45
N GLU A 251 -3.30 14.31 14.36
CA GLU A 251 -3.78 14.31 15.75
C GLU A 251 -5.06 15.12 15.89
N THR A 252 -5.12 16.27 15.22
CA THR A 252 -6.17 17.27 15.44
C THR A 252 -7.11 17.44 14.24
N MET A 253 -8.35 17.91 14.50
CA MET A 253 -9.28 18.25 13.42
C MET A 253 -8.75 19.45 12.59
N ALA A 254 -8.03 20.36 13.23
CA ALA A 254 -7.40 21.49 12.56
C ALA A 254 -6.38 21.01 11.52
N GLU A 255 -5.55 20.02 11.85
CA GLU A 255 -4.62 19.40 10.90
C GLU A 255 -5.36 18.76 9.71
N VAL A 256 -6.48 18.06 9.94
CA VAL A 256 -7.30 17.50 8.85
C VAL A 256 -7.72 18.60 7.89
N VAL A 257 -8.31 19.69 8.40
CA VAL A 257 -8.80 20.81 7.58
C VAL A 257 -7.66 21.53 6.86
N GLN A 258 -6.53 21.76 7.53
CA GLN A 258 -5.34 22.39 6.94
C GLN A 258 -4.70 21.53 5.85
N SER A 259 -4.84 20.21 5.96
CA SER A 259 -4.26 19.27 5.01
C SER A 259 -5.04 19.21 3.69
N ILE A 260 -6.34 19.53 3.69
CA ILE A 260 -7.13 19.59 2.46
C ILE A 260 -6.72 20.85 1.68
N VAL A 261 -6.33 20.71 0.40
CA VAL A 261 -5.81 21.84 -0.38
C VAL A 261 -6.94 22.73 -0.92
N ASN A 262 -8.02 22.12 -1.41
CA ASN A 262 -9.13 22.83 -2.06
C ASN A 262 -10.16 23.35 -1.04
N GLU A 263 -10.52 24.63 -1.11
CA GLU A 263 -11.50 25.27 -0.21
C GLU A 263 -12.93 24.71 -0.34
N GLU A 264 -13.36 24.34 -1.54
CA GLU A 264 -14.65 23.66 -1.76
C GLU A 264 -14.68 22.30 -1.06
N ALA A 265 -13.59 21.53 -1.18
CA ALA A 265 -13.43 20.27 -0.47
C ALA A 265 -13.43 20.45 1.06
N LYS A 266 -12.81 21.51 1.59
CA LYS A 266 -12.89 21.83 3.02
C LYS A 266 -14.32 22.08 3.47
N SER A 267 -15.08 22.85 2.69
CA SER A 267 -16.50 23.12 2.98
C SER A 267 -17.32 21.84 2.99
N ILE A 268 -17.16 20.98 1.97
CA ILE A 268 -17.81 19.66 1.90
C ILE A 268 -17.42 18.81 3.11
N PHE A 269 -16.15 18.80 3.48
CA PHE A 269 -15.66 18.05 4.63
C PHE A 269 -16.34 18.50 5.93
N LEU A 270 -16.32 19.81 6.21
CA LEU A 270 -16.94 20.39 7.41
C LEU A 270 -18.43 20.05 7.47
N GLN A 271 -19.14 20.19 6.35
CA GLN A 271 -20.54 19.82 6.24
C GLN A 271 -20.77 18.33 6.51
N ALA A 272 -19.96 17.45 5.91
CA ALA A 272 -20.08 16.00 6.08
C ALA A 272 -19.87 15.58 7.55
N ILE A 273 -18.94 16.23 8.27
CA ILE A 273 -18.72 15.93 9.70
C ILE A 273 -19.69 16.65 10.65
N GLY A 274 -20.55 17.54 10.12
CA GLY A 274 -21.58 18.26 10.88
C GLY A 274 -21.08 19.52 11.58
N LEU A 275 -19.96 20.09 11.14
CA LEU A 275 -19.46 21.39 11.58
C LEU A 275 -19.90 22.47 10.57
N LYS A 276 -20.36 23.61 11.07
CA LYS A 276 -20.76 24.77 10.27
C LYS A 276 -19.75 25.90 10.46
#